data_AF-A0A918ZW92-F1
#
_entry.id   AF-A0A918ZW92-F1
#
_cell.length_a   1.000
_cell.length_b   1.000
_cell.length_c   1.000
_cell.angle_alpha   90.00
_cell.angle_beta   90.00
_cell.angle_gamma   90.00
#
_symmetry.space_group_name_H-M   'P 1'
#
loop_
_entity.id
_entity.type
_entity.pdbx_description
1 polymer ?
#
loop_
_entity_poly.entity_id
_entity_poly.type
_entity_poly.pdbx_seq_one_letter_code
_entity_poly.pdbx_strand_id
1 'polypeptide(L)'
;MLRKVAATRYVTPLRSGGSVPGVVEADDLGTYVVKFTGSAQGRKALVAEVIVGELARALGLRFPELVLVHFDPELAAHEPHQEVRDLLDASHGVNLGMDYLPGARDFTPEVAKTFPVDPLEAGRIVWLDALTVNVDRTVHSSNLMVWPTLGVAPPRLWLIDHGAALVFHHRWDTSAPEKAYDFRHHALGHYAPDVRAADAELAPRVTRELLEEVLAEVPDAWLTDEPGFAGPGEARAAYVDYLAARVAASAAWLPTDFPSREELAAEEALRAAKTQQGRPKWLKRVPDLHGKPAAEQDWSAHLG
;
A
#
# COMPACT_ATOMS: atom_id res chain seq x y z
N MET A 1 -16.93 -4.85 12.43
CA MET A 1 -17.36 -5.39 11.13
C MET A 1 -17.32 -4.28 10.09
N LEU A 2 -16.60 -4.50 8.99
CA LEU A 2 -16.50 -3.59 7.86
C LEU A 2 -17.90 -3.31 7.31
N ARG A 3 -18.14 -2.04 6.94
CA ARG A 3 -19.40 -1.65 6.33
C ARG A 3 -19.56 -2.37 5.00
N LYS A 4 -20.80 -2.74 4.67
CA LYS A 4 -21.18 -3.34 3.40
C LYS A 4 -21.90 -2.30 2.57
N VAL A 5 -21.52 -2.17 1.31
CA VAL A 5 -22.11 -1.25 0.34
C VAL A 5 -22.36 -1.96 -0.98
N ALA A 6 -23.35 -1.51 -1.74
CA ALA A 6 -23.60 -1.99 -3.08
C ALA A 6 -22.99 -1.04 -4.10
N ALA A 7 -22.20 -1.56 -5.04
CA ALA A 7 -21.72 -0.77 -6.16
C ALA A 7 -22.91 -0.27 -6.99
N THR A 8 -22.92 1.01 -7.32
CA THR A 8 -23.95 1.64 -8.16
C THR A 8 -23.41 2.11 -9.49
N ARG A 9 -22.10 2.41 -9.57
CA ARG A 9 -21.44 2.79 -10.83
C ARG A 9 -19.96 2.43 -10.85
N TYR A 10 -19.52 1.75 -11.91
CA TYR A 10 -18.10 1.65 -12.24
C TYR A 10 -17.66 2.89 -13.02
N VAL A 11 -16.72 3.66 -12.45
CA VAL A 11 -16.33 4.96 -13.00
C VAL A 11 -15.15 4.81 -13.97
N THR A 12 -14.04 4.24 -13.50
CA THR A 12 -12.84 4.09 -14.32
C THR A 12 -11.85 3.07 -13.73
N PRO A 13 -11.09 2.34 -14.56
CA PRO A 13 -9.97 1.55 -14.07
C PRO A 13 -8.80 2.45 -13.67
N LEU A 14 -8.19 2.16 -12.54
CA LEU A 14 -6.88 2.69 -12.16
C LEU A 14 -5.80 1.76 -12.72
N ARG A 15 -4.99 2.31 -13.62
CA ARG A 15 -3.89 1.57 -14.26
C ARG A 15 -2.67 1.58 -13.34
N SER A 16 -2.71 0.77 -12.29
CA SER A 16 -1.58 0.50 -11.41
C SER A 16 -1.25 -0.99 -11.43
N GLY A 17 -0.07 -1.35 -11.96
CA GLY A 17 0.42 -2.72 -11.97
C GLY A 17 -0.55 -3.75 -12.58
N GLY A 18 -0.47 -5.00 -12.10
CA GLY A 18 -1.28 -6.13 -12.57
C GLY A 18 -2.61 -6.34 -11.85
N SER A 19 -2.97 -5.50 -10.87
CA SER A 19 -4.20 -5.66 -10.07
C SER A 19 -5.41 -4.89 -10.60
N VAL A 20 -5.17 -3.88 -11.43
CA VAL A 20 -6.19 -3.05 -12.11
C VAL A 20 -7.38 -2.70 -11.21
N PRO A 21 -7.17 -2.01 -10.07
CA PRO A 21 -8.28 -1.59 -9.22
C PRO A 21 -9.20 -0.60 -9.96
N GLY A 22 -10.44 -0.44 -9.52
CA GLY A 22 -11.43 0.43 -10.16
C GLY A 22 -11.97 1.49 -9.21
N VAL A 23 -12.26 2.69 -9.72
CA VAL A 23 -13.05 3.68 -8.97
C VAL A 23 -14.52 3.34 -9.12
N VAL A 24 -15.21 3.18 -8.00
CA VAL A 24 -16.62 2.76 -7.93
C VAL A 24 -17.40 3.69 -7.01
N GLU A 25 -18.56 4.15 -7.46
CA GLU A 25 -19.56 4.81 -6.62
C GLU A 25 -20.49 3.75 -6.00
N ALA A 26 -20.93 3.97 -4.76
CA ALA A 26 -21.80 3.03 -4.04
C ALA A 26 -23.12 3.66 -3.59
N ASP A 27 -24.01 2.83 -3.04
CA ASP A 27 -25.36 3.20 -2.57
C ASP A 27 -25.37 4.11 -1.35
N ASP A 28 -24.27 4.17 -0.60
CA ASP A 28 -24.06 5.08 0.52
C ASP A 28 -23.54 6.47 0.12
N LEU A 29 -23.53 6.77 -1.19
CA LEU A 29 -22.97 7.99 -1.79
C LEU A 29 -21.44 8.13 -1.65
N GLY A 30 -20.76 7.07 -1.19
CA GLY A 30 -19.30 6.99 -1.13
C GLY A 30 -18.68 6.71 -2.50
N THR A 31 -17.40 7.06 -2.63
CA THR A 31 -16.56 6.69 -3.77
C THR A 31 -15.38 5.87 -3.26
N TYR A 32 -15.13 4.72 -3.87
CA TYR A 32 -14.16 3.75 -3.39
C TYR A 32 -13.19 3.35 -4.50
N VAL A 33 -11.93 3.15 -4.14
CA VAL A 33 -11.00 2.35 -4.92
C VAL A 33 -11.24 0.88 -4.58
N VAL A 34 -11.77 0.13 -5.54
CA VAL A 34 -12.13 -1.28 -5.37
C VAL A 34 -10.99 -2.16 -5.89
N LYS A 35 -10.48 -3.03 -5.00
CA LYS A 35 -9.60 -4.15 -5.33
C LYS A 35 -10.46 -5.39 -5.56
N PHE A 36 -10.37 -5.92 -6.77
CA PHE A 36 -11.24 -6.99 -7.24
C PHE A 36 -10.69 -8.38 -6.90
N THR A 37 -11.58 -9.29 -6.51
CA THR A 37 -11.28 -10.67 -6.13
C THR A 37 -10.79 -11.53 -7.29
N GLY A 38 -11.19 -11.21 -8.52
CA GLY A 38 -10.72 -11.83 -9.76
C GLY A 38 -9.35 -11.33 -10.24
N SER A 39 -8.70 -10.41 -9.52
CA SER A 39 -7.36 -9.93 -9.88
C SER A 39 -6.29 -11.01 -9.73
N ALA A 40 -5.22 -10.90 -10.51
CA ALA A 40 -4.11 -11.88 -10.52
C ALA A 40 -3.34 -11.96 -9.18
N GLN A 41 -3.47 -10.96 -8.31
CA GLN A 41 -2.88 -10.97 -6.97
C GLN A 41 -3.57 -11.96 -6.02
N GLY A 42 -4.83 -12.32 -6.31
CA GLY A 42 -5.60 -13.29 -5.55
C GLY A 42 -6.09 -12.79 -4.19
N ARG A 43 -6.86 -13.65 -3.50
CA ARG A 43 -7.53 -13.34 -2.23
C ARG A 43 -6.55 -12.98 -1.11
N LYS A 44 -5.36 -13.58 -1.08
CA LYS A 44 -4.34 -13.30 -0.05
C LYS A 44 -3.94 -11.82 0.01
N ALA A 45 -3.86 -11.13 -1.13
CA ALA A 45 -3.59 -9.70 -1.14
C ALA A 45 -4.73 -8.88 -0.50
N LEU A 46 -5.99 -9.28 -0.71
CA LEU A 46 -7.14 -8.65 -0.05
C LEU A 46 -7.16 -8.92 1.46
N VAL A 47 -6.81 -10.16 1.86
CA VAL A 47 -6.65 -10.54 3.27
C VAL A 47 -5.56 -9.68 3.93
N ALA A 48 -4.40 -9.52 3.28
CA ALA A 48 -3.32 -8.68 3.77
C ALA A 48 -3.75 -7.20 3.88
N GLU A 49 -4.48 -6.68 2.89
CA GLU A 49 -5.00 -5.31 2.93
C GLU A 49 -5.89 -5.07 4.15
N VAL A 50 -6.83 -5.98 4.44
CA VAL A 50 -7.73 -5.87 5.60
C VAL A 50 -6.94 -5.96 6.90
N ILE A 51 -6.11 -7.00 7.05
CA ILE A 51 -5.36 -7.22 8.31
C ILE A 51 -4.45 -6.03 8.60
N VAL A 52 -3.66 -5.59 7.63
CA VAL A 52 -2.68 -4.52 7.86
C VAL A 52 -3.35 -3.15 7.93
N GLY A 53 -4.35 -2.90 7.08
CA GLY A 53 -5.10 -1.65 7.07
C GLY A 53 -5.87 -1.39 8.36
N GLU A 54 -6.64 -2.38 8.83
CA GLU A 54 -7.40 -2.24 10.09
C GLU A 54 -6.48 -2.24 11.32
N LEU A 55 -5.36 -2.98 11.30
CA LEU A 55 -4.34 -2.87 12.33
C LEU A 55 -3.71 -1.47 12.35
N ALA A 56 -3.39 -0.90 11.19
CA ALA A 56 -2.86 0.46 11.08
C ALA A 56 -3.84 1.47 11.70
N ARG A 57 -5.13 1.38 11.35
CA ARG A 57 -6.18 2.26 11.89
C ARG A 57 -6.31 2.12 13.40
N ALA A 58 -6.34 0.89 13.92
CA ALA A 58 -6.41 0.62 15.36
C ALA A 58 -5.19 1.16 16.13
N LEU A 59 -4.01 1.19 15.50
CA LEU A 59 -2.79 1.76 16.04
C LEU A 59 -2.72 3.30 15.91
N GLY A 60 -3.67 3.92 15.19
CA GLY A 60 -3.75 5.37 15.00
C GLY A 60 -2.95 5.89 13.81
N LEU A 61 -2.51 5.00 12.91
CA LEU A 61 -1.93 5.36 11.63
C LEU A 61 -3.05 5.70 10.63
N ARG A 62 -2.75 6.59 9.69
CA ARG A 62 -3.74 7.06 8.71
C ARG A 62 -3.78 6.09 7.55
N PHE A 63 -4.85 5.31 7.49
CA PHE A 63 -5.16 4.42 6.38
C PHE A 63 -6.63 4.66 6.01
N PRO A 64 -7.00 4.77 4.72
CA PRO A 64 -8.38 5.03 4.32
C PRO A 64 -9.33 3.96 4.86
N GLU A 65 -10.60 4.31 5.05
CA GLU A 65 -11.57 3.33 5.54
C GLU A 65 -11.74 2.18 4.53
N LEU A 66 -11.85 0.94 5.02
CA LEU A 66 -12.20 -0.21 4.20
C LEU A 66 -13.69 -0.53 4.29
N VAL A 67 -14.24 -0.98 3.18
CA VAL A 67 -15.62 -1.46 3.05
C VAL A 67 -15.67 -2.74 2.22
N LEU A 68 -16.71 -3.53 2.41
CA LEU A 68 -17.03 -4.66 1.55
C LEU A 68 -18.01 -4.19 0.47
N VAL A 69 -17.56 -4.21 -0.78
CA VAL A 69 -18.34 -3.75 -1.94
C VAL A 69 -18.95 -4.95 -2.64
N HIS A 70 -20.28 -5.02 -2.70
CA HIS A 70 -20.96 -5.96 -3.58
C HIS A 70 -20.95 -5.42 -5.01
N PHE A 71 -20.25 -6.09 -5.91
CA PHE A 71 -20.05 -5.67 -7.29
C PHE A 71 -20.79 -6.60 -8.26
N ASP A 72 -21.56 -5.99 -9.16
CA ASP A 72 -22.19 -6.65 -10.30
C ASP A 72 -21.39 -6.29 -11.58
N PRO A 73 -20.81 -7.25 -12.31
CA PRO A 73 -20.07 -6.99 -13.53
C PRO A 73 -20.86 -6.26 -14.62
N GLU A 74 -22.20 -6.32 -14.61
CA GLU A 74 -23.03 -5.56 -15.55
C GLU A 74 -22.76 -4.05 -15.48
N LEU A 75 -22.38 -3.53 -14.30
CA LEU A 75 -22.00 -2.12 -14.09
C LEU A 75 -20.81 -1.69 -14.95
N ALA A 76 -19.96 -2.63 -15.35
CA ALA A 76 -18.76 -2.39 -16.13
C ALA A 76 -18.81 -2.98 -17.55
N ALA A 77 -20.00 -3.32 -18.06
CA ALA A 77 -20.18 -3.91 -19.39
C ALA A 77 -19.58 -3.07 -20.54
N HIS A 78 -19.37 -1.77 -20.32
CA HIS A 78 -18.78 -0.83 -21.29
C HIS A 78 -17.25 -0.76 -21.26
N GLU A 79 -16.58 -1.49 -20.34
CA GLU A 79 -15.12 -1.50 -20.25
C GLU A 79 -14.52 -1.98 -21.58
N PRO A 80 -13.71 -1.16 -22.28
CA PRO A 80 -13.21 -1.49 -23.62
C PRO A 80 -12.13 -2.58 -23.64
N HIS A 81 -11.38 -2.79 -22.55
CA HIS A 81 -10.26 -3.73 -22.51
C HIS A 81 -10.72 -5.13 -22.09
N GLN A 82 -10.48 -6.14 -22.92
CA GLN A 82 -10.90 -7.53 -22.65
C GLN A 82 -10.31 -8.07 -21.35
N GLU A 83 -9.02 -7.85 -21.11
CA GLU A 83 -8.34 -8.32 -19.89
C GLU A 83 -8.97 -7.75 -18.61
N VAL A 84 -9.46 -6.50 -18.68
CA VAL A 84 -10.14 -5.86 -17.55
C VAL A 84 -11.56 -6.40 -17.41
N ARG A 85 -12.30 -6.61 -18.51
CA ARG A 85 -13.61 -7.27 -18.48
C ARG A 85 -13.55 -8.66 -17.86
N ASP A 86 -12.61 -9.49 -18.29
CA ASP A 86 -12.45 -10.86 -17.77
C ASP A 86 -12.21 -10.85 -16.24
N LEU A 87 -11.40 -9.90 -15.76
CA LEU A 87 -11.15 -9.70 -14.33
C LEU A 87 -12.43 -9.26 -13.60
N LEU A 88 -13.19 -8.30 -14.15
CA LEU A 88 -14.40 -7.78 -13.54
C LEU A 88 -15.52 -8.85 -13.51
N ASP A 89 -15.68 -9.62 -14.60
CA ASP A 89 -16.61 -10.74 -14.70
C ASP A 89 -16.31 -11.82 -13.66
N ALA A 90 -15.03 -12.11 -13.44
CA ALA A 90 -14.57 -13.04 -12.39
C ALA A 90 -14.73 -12.49 -10.96
N SER A 91 -15.15 -11.23 -10.80
CA SER A 91 -15.22 -10.52 -9.52
C SER A 91 -16.66 -10.25 -9.06
N HIS A 92 -17.65 -10.96 -9.61
CA HIS A 92 -19.03 -10.88 -9.13
C HIS A 92 -19.14 -11.18 -7.61
N GLY A 93 -19.84 -10.32 -6.88
CA GLY A 93 -20.07 -10.46 -5.44
C GLY A 93 -19.17 -9.56 -4.60
N VAL A 94 -18.66 -10.07 -3.47
CA VAL A 94 -17.97 -9.25 -2.45
C VAL A 94 -16.51 -9.00 -2.82
N ASN A 95 -16.16 -7.71 -2.94
CA ASN A 95 -14.81 -7.19 -3.18
C ASN A 95 -14.40 -6.21 -2.08
N LEU A 96 -13.14 -5.78 -2.09
CA LEU A 96 -12.63 -4.83 -1.09
C LEU A 96 -12.66 -3.41 -1.65
N GLY A 97 -13.42 -2.53 -1.02
CA GLY A 97 -13.36 -1.09 -1.28
C GLY A 97 -12.49 -0.39 -0.25
N MET A 98 -11.71 0.58 -0.71
CA MET A 98 -10.94 1.51 0.11
C MET A 98 -11.43 2.93 -0.20
N ASP A 99 -11.68 3.74 0.82
CA ASP A 99 -12.17 5.11 0.64
C ASP A 99 -11.26 5.90 -0.33
N TYR A 100 -11.88 6.53 -1.33
CA TYR A 100 -11.15 7.28 -2.34
C TYR A 100 -10.84 8.68 -1.79
N LEU A 101 -9.56 8.95 -1.53
CA LEU A 101 -9.10 10.24 -1.01
C LEU A 101 -9.00 11.30 -2.13
N PRO A 102 -9.97 12.23 -2.27
CA PRO A 102 -10.00 13.11 -3.43
C PRO A 102 -8.84 14.11 -3.38
N GLY A 103 -8.09 14.19 -4.49
CA GLY A 103 -6.92 15.05 -4.60
C GLY A 103 -5.70 14.58 -3.80
N ALA A 104 -5.69 13.35 -3.29
CA ALA A 104 -4.48 12.76 -2.74
C ALA A 104 -3.39 12.66 -3.83
N ARG A 105 -2.12 12.76 -3.42
CA ARG A 105 -0.97 12.67 -4.33
C ARG A 105 -0.01 11.60 -3.83
N ASP A 106 0.57 10.84 -4.73
CA ASP A 106 1.57 9.83 -4.39
C ASP A 106 2.77 10.47 -3.69
N PHE A 107 3.28 9.77 -2.67
CA PHE A 107 4.49 10.16 -1.99
C PHE A 107 5.71 9.64 -2.78
N THR A 108 6.10 10.38 -3.81
CA THR A 108 7.25 10.04 -4.67
C THR A 108 8.58 10.47 -4.03
N PRO A 109 9.74 9.99 -4.54
CA PRO A 109 11.06 10.49 -4.11
C PRO A 109 11.20 12.01 -4.19
N GLU A 110 10.59 12.65 -5.18
CA GLU A 110 10.60 14.11 -5.34
C GLU A 110 9.79 14.80 -4.23
N VAL A 111 8.63 14.26 -3.88
CA VAL A 111 7.83 14.75 -2.76
C VAL A 111 8.60 14.58 -1.45
N ALA A 112 9.23 13.42 -1.25
CA ALA A 112 10.00 13.10 -0.05
C ALA A 112 11.21 14.03 0.20
N LYS A 113 11.71 14.75 -0.81
CA LYS A 113 12.77 15.76 -0.63
C LYS A 113 12.31 16.99 0.13
N THR A 114 11.01 17.28 0.09
CA THR A 114 10.43 18.54 0.59
C THR A 114 9.37 18.35 1.65
N PHE A 115 8.69 17.21 1.65
CA PHE A 115 7.64 16.91 2.61
C PHE A 115 8.25 16.49 3.96
N PRO A 116 7.97 17.22 5.06
CA PRO A 116 8.49 16.85 6.37
C PRO A 116 7.70 15.66 6.94
N VAL A 117 8.43 14.66 7.44
CA VAL A 117 7.87 13.56 8.23
C VAL A 117 8.62 13.53 9.54
N ASP A 118 7.88 13.51 10.65
CA ASP A 118 8.46 13.41 11.98
C ASP A 118 9.14 12.03 12.18
N PRO A 119 10.32 11.96 12.83
CA PRO A 119 11.03 10.69 13.05
C PRO A 119 10.17 9.61 13.74
N LEU A 120 9.31 9.98 14.69
CA LEU A 120 8.42 9.02 15.36
C LEU A 120 7.30 8.57 14.40
N GLU A 121 6.74 9.48 13.60
CA GLU A 121 5.76 9.11 12.57
C GLU A 121 6.35 8.13 11.55
N ALA A 122 7.56 8.40 11.06
CA ALA A 122 8.30 7.48 10.21
C ALA A 122 8.58 6.15 10.91
N GLY A 123 9.00 6.19 12.18
CA GLY A 123 9.22 5.03 13.04
C GLY A 123 8.00 4.13 13.16
N ARG A 124 6.80 4.71 13.37
CA ARG A 124 5.55 3.96 13.52
C ARG A 124 5.13 3.24 12.23
N ILE A 125 5.33 3.87 11.07
CA ILE A 125 5.05 3.25 9.76
C ILE A 125 6.02 2.11 9.49
N VAL A 126 7.33 2.36 9.65
CA VAL A 126 8.37 1.34 9.48
C VAL A 126 8.16 0.17 10.44
N TRP A 127 7.77 0.45 11.69
CA TRP A 127 7.47 -0.55 12.69
C TRP A 127 6.28 -1.44 12.27
N LEU A 128 5.19 -0.84 11.76
CA LEU A 128 4.04 -1.59 11.24
C LEU A 128 4.47 -2.48 10.08
N ASP A 129 5.23 -1.95 9.13
CA ASP A 129 5.71 -2.72 7.98
C ASP A 129 6.64 -3.86 8.41
N ALA A 130 7.48 -3.66 9.44
CA ALA A 130 8.32 -4.72 9.99
C ALA A 130 7.53 -5.79 10.75
N LEU A 131 6.52 -5.41 11.55
CA LEU A 131 5.60 -6.34 12.21
C LEU A 131 4.86 -7.18 11.16
N THR A 132 4.38 -6.56 10.09
CA THR A 132 3.57 -7.20 9.06
C THR A 132 4.39 -7.77 7.91
N VAL A 133 5.72 -7.71 7.96
CA VAL A 133 6.62 -8.21 6.90
C VAL A 133 6.30 -7.58 5.53
N ASN A 134 6.00 -6.29 5.51
CA ASN A 134 5.77 -5.51 4.30
C ASN A 134 7.09 -4.91 3.78
N VAL A 135 7.83 -5.68 2.99
CA VAL A 135 9.10 -5.24 2.38
C VAL A 135 8.90 -4.47 1.07
N ASP A 136 7.66 -4.30 0.61
CA ASP A 136 7.33 -3.65 -0.67
C ASP A 136 7.31 -2.12 -0.58
N ARG A 137 7.20 -1.56 0.63
CA ARG A 137 7.26 -0.11 0.87
C ARG A 137 8.66 0.45 0.66
N THR A 138 8.99 0.73 -0.60
CA THR A 138 10.34 1.16 -1.00
C THR A 138 10.35 2.60 -1.53
N VAL A 139 11.54 3.20 -1.65
CA VAL A 139 11.70 4.54 -2.23
C VAL A 139 11.00 4.71 -3.59
N HIS A 140 10.99 3.67 -4.44
CA HIS A 140 10.39 3.74 -5.78
C HIS A 140 8.94 3.26 -5.84
N SER A 141 8.46 2.58 -4.80
CA SER A 141 7.08 2.10 -4.65
C SER A 141 6.66 2.32 -3.21
N SER A 142 6.38 3.58 -2.87
CA SER A 142 6.19 3.97 -1.47
C SER A 142 4.86 3.49 -0.91
N ASN A 143 3.86 3.23 -1.75
CA ASN A 143 2.49 2.90 -1.34
C ASN A 143 1.98 3.88 -0.24
N LEU A 144 2.41 5.13 -0.32
CA LEU A 144 2.07 6.21 0.61
C LEU A 144 1.49 7.37 -0.20
N MET A 145 0.55 8.09 0.40
CA MET A 145 -0.06 9.28 -0.18
C MET A 145 0.07 10.48 0.75
N VAL A 146 0.07 11.67 0.16
CA VAL A 146 -0.09 12.93 0.85
C VAL A 146 -1.53 13.42 0.67
N TRP A 147 -2.24 13.63 1.77
CA TRP A 147 -3.63 14.12 1.76
C TRP A 147 -4.00 14.87 3.05
N PRO A 148 -4.84 15.93 2.99
CA PRO A 148 -5.37 16.57 1.79
C PRO A 148 -4.36 17.50 1.12
N THR A 149 -4.43 17.66 -0.21
CA THR A 149 -3.54 18.57 -0.97
C THR A 149 -4.23 19.82 -1.52
N LEU A 150 -5.54 19.94 -1.29
CA LEU A 150 -6.37 21.06 -1.79
C LEU A 150 -6.34 22.30 -0.87
N GLY A 151 -5.49 22.33 0.15
CA GLY A 151 -5.35 23.46 1.07
C GLY A 151 -6.46 23.59 2.13
N VAL A 152 -7.36 22.60 2.22
CA VAL A 152 -8.45 22.59 3.22
C VAL A 152 -7.97 22.26 4.65
N ALA A 153 -6.83 21.57 4.76
CA ALA A 153 -6.14 21.27 6.02
C ALA A 153 -4.66 21.00 5.73
N PRO A 154 -3.78 20.98 6.75
CA PRO A 154 -2.39 20.58 6.57
C PRO A 154 -2.29 19.16 5.99
N PRO A 155 -1.47 18.94 4.95
CA PRO A 155 -1.29 17.62 4.38
C PRO A 155 -0.66 16.66 5.39
N ARG A 156 -1.11 15.42 5.36
CA ARG A 156 -0.59 14.32 6.18
C ARG A 156 -0.19 13.15 5.31
N LEU A 157 0.66 12.29 5.85
CA LEU A 157 1.01 11.02 5.22
C LEU A 157 -0.08 9.98 5.52
N TRP A 158 -0.47 9.23 4.49
CA TRP A 158 -1.46 8.16 4.51
C TRP A 158 -0.87 6.89 3.92
N LEU A 159 -1.13 5.75 4.56
CA LEU A 159 -0.77 4.43 4.08
C LEU A 159 -1.83 3.95 3.10
N ILE A 160 -1.38 3.31 2.03
CA ILE A 160 -2.21 2.54 1.11
C ILE A 160 -1.47 1.25 0.77
N ASP A 161 -2.17 0.34 0.10
CA ASP A 161 -1.64 -0.84 -0.58
C ASP A 161 -0.67 -1.70 0.25
N HIS A 162 -1.26 -2.57 1.05
CA HIS A 162 -0.61 -3.61 1.84
C HIS A 162 -0.76 -5.01 1.22
N GLY A 163 -1.18 -5.11 -0.05
CA GLY A 163 -1.42 -6.40 -0.71
C GLY A 163 -0.19 -7.30 -0.82
N ALA A 164 1.01 -6.74 -0.70
CA ALA A 164 2.29 -7.47 -0.68
C ALA A 164 2.86 -7.70 0.74
N ALA A 165 2.13 -7.29 1.79
CA ALA A 165 2.48 -7.56 3.17
C ALA A 165 2.20 -9.02 3.55
N LEU A 166 2.53 -9.37 4.80
CA LEU A 166 2.33 -10.69 5.40
C LEU A 166 3.00 -11.82 4.61
N VAL A 167 4.18 -11.57 4.02
CA VAL A 167 4.91 -12.53 3.15
C VAL A 167 4.97 -13.96 3.70
N PHE A 168 4.98 -14.11 5.04
CA PHE A 168 4.92 -15.40 5.73
C PHE A 168 3.69 -16.25 5.38
N HIS A 169 2.55 -15.67 5.03
CA HIS A 169 1.31 -16.39 4.72
C HIS A 169 1.35 -17.16 3.38
N HIS A 170 2.43 -17.01 2.61
CA HIS A 170 2.72 -17.85 1.46
C HIS A 170 3.55 -19.09 1.85
N ARG A 171 4.16 -19.11 3.04
CA ARG A 171 5.07 -20.16 3.52
C ARG A 171 5.08 -20.27 5.06
N TRP A 172 3.93 -20.60 5.63
CA TRP A 172 3.72 -20.72 7.09
C TRP A 172 4.82 -21.52 7.80
N ASP A 173 5.18 -22.69 7.27
CA ASP A 173 6.13 -23.63 7.91
C ASP A 173 7.59 -23.13 7.98
N THR A 174 7.93 -22.08 7.22
CA THR A 174 9.32 -21.62 7.06
C THR A 174 9.57 -20.20 7.55
N SER A 175 8.54 -19.54 8.07
CA SER A 175 8.65 -18.17 8.57
C SER A 175 8.74 -18.18 10.09
N ALA A 176 9.91 -17.85 10.62
CA ALA A 176 10.09 -17.65 12.04
C ALA A 176 9.58 -16.25 12.46
N PRO A 177 8.70 -16.13 13.48
CA PRO A 177 8.17 -14.84 13.93
C PRO A 177 9.25 -13.82 14.34
N GLU A 178 10.40 -14.27 14.84
CA GLU A 178 11.54 -13.44 15.24
C GLU A 178 12.43 -12.98 14.07
N LYS A 179 12.18 -13.47 12.85
CA LYS A 179 13.03 -13.17 11.69
C LYS A 179 13.02 -11.67 11.36
N ALA A 180 14.22 -11.09 11.31
CA ALA A 180 14.47 -9.76 10.78
C ALA A 180 14.46 -9.76 9.25
N TYR A 181 13.95 -8.69 8.65
CA TYR A 181 13.95 -8.45 7.21
C TYR A 181 14.70 -7.15 6.91
N ASP A 182 15.24 -7.04 5.69
CA ASP A 182 16.00 -5.86 5.27
C ASP A 182 15.04 -4.71 4.90
N PHE A 183 15.13 -3.61 5.64
CA PHE A 183 14.35 -2.38 5.45
C PHE A 183 15.22 -1.18 5.03
N ARG A 184 16.48 -1.39 4.62
CA ARG A 184 17.40 -0.29 4.26
C ARG A 184 16.87 0.61 3.15
N HIS A 185 16.08 0.06 2.22
CA HIS A 185 15.50 0.81 1.10
C HIS A 185 14.05 1.25 1.34
N HIS A 186 13.61 1.26 2.61
CA HIS A 186 12.28 1.71 2.96
C HIS A 186 12.05 3.17 2.58
N ALA A 187 10.84 3.50 2.08
CA ALA A 187 10.50 4.83 1.58
C ALA A 187 10.72 5.98 2.60
N LEU A 188 10.70 5.64 3.89
CA LEU A 188 10.87 6.57 5.00
C LEU A 188 12.24 6.47 5.70
N GLY A 189 13.19 5.68 5.18
CA GLY A 189 14.49 5.46 5.82
C GLY A 189 15.29 6.75 6.03
N HIS A 190 15.20 7.71 5.09
CA HIS A 190 15.94 8.99 5.17
C HIS A 190 15.36 10.01 6.15
N TYR A 191 14.26 9.68 6.84
CA TYR A 191 13.68 10.50 7.91
C TYR A 191 14.20 10.11 9.31
N ALA A 192 15.22 9.25 9.39
CA ALA A 192 15.76 8.75 10.65
C ALA A 192 14.67 8.17 11.57
N PRO A 193 13.92 7.15 11.11
CA PRO A 193 12.75 6.63 11.82
C PRO A 193 13.10 6.16 13.23
N ASP A 194 12.39 6.68 14.25
CA ASP A 194 12.55 6.26 15.65
C ASP A 194 11.71 4.99 15.93
N VAL A 195 12.21 3.88 15.41
CA VAL A 195 11.56 2.56 15.54
C VAL A 195 11.52 2.05 16.97
N ARG A 196 12.42 2.51 17.85
CA ARG A 196 12.47 2.07 19.26
C ARG A 196 11.38 2.77 20.07
N ALA A 197 11.20 4.07 19.85
CA ALA A 197 10.07 4.80 20.44
C ALA A 197 8.74 4.27 19.90
N ALA A 198 8.67 3.98 18.59
CA ALA A 198 7.50 3.35 17.99
C ALA A 198 7.18 1.98 18.61
N ASP A 199 8.19 1.12 18.82
CA ASP A 199 8.00 -0.19 19.46
C ASP A 199 7.46 -0.07 20.89
N ALA A 200 8.05 0.82 21.69
CA ALA A 200 7.59 1.08 23.05
C ALA A 200 6.14 1.58 23.11
N GLU A 201 5.70 2.32 22.08
CA GLU A 201 4.33 2.84 21.98
C GLU A 201 3.34 1.79 21.45
N LEU A 202 3.70 1.07 20.40
CA LEU A 202 2.78 0.26 19.59
C LEU A 202 2.74 -1.21 20.00
N ALA A 203 3.86 -1.81 20.39
CA ALA A 203 3.91 -3.24 20.73
C ALA A 203 2.91 -3.62 21.84
N PRO A 204 2.77 -2.86 22.95
CA PRO A 204 1.79 -3.18 24.00
C PRO A 204 0.33 -3.06 23.56
N ARG A 205 0.06 -2.39 22.43
CA ARG A 205 -1.29 -2.18 21.89
C ARG A 205 -1.72 -3.32 20.96
N VAL A 206 -0.78 -4.10 20.43
CA VAL A 206 -1.08 -5.27 19.59
C VAL A 206 -1.32 -6.47 20.48
N THR A 207 -2.51 -6.52 21.07
CA THR A 207 -2.95 -7.65 21.90
C THR A 207 -3.56 -8.75 21.05
N ARG A 208 -3.72 -9.95 21.62
CA ARG A 208 -4.41 -11.04 20.95
C ARG A 208 -5.86 -10.66 20.61
N GLU A 209 -6.53 -9.96 21.52
CA GLU A 209 -7.90 -9.49 21.35
C GLU A 209 -8.00 -8.53 20.15
N LEU A 210 -7.08 -7.57 20.03
CA LEU A 210 -7.05 -6.67 18.88
C LEU A 210 -6.83 -7.46 17.57
N LEU A 211 -5.92 -8.44 17.57
CA LEU A 211 -5.66 -9.27 16.40
C LEU A 211 -6.89 -10.09 16.03
N GLU A 212 -7.61 -10.66 17.00
CA GLU A 212 -8.86 -11.40 16.78
C GLU A 212 -9.96 -10.49 16.21
N GLU A 213 -10.10 -9.26 16.72
CA GLU A 213 -11.03 -8.25 16.20
C GLU A 213 -10.70 -7.89 14.74
N VAL A 214 -9.45 -7.55 14.45
CA VAL A 214 -8.98 -7.24 13.09
C VAL A 214 -9.18 -8.43 12.16
N LEU A 215 -8.82 -9.64 12.61
CA LEU A 215 -8.98 -10.82 11.78
C LEU A 215 -10.45 -11.12 11.54
N ALA A 216 -11.37 -10.86 12.46
CA ALA A 216 -12.81 -11.06 12.24
C ALA A 216 -13.38 -10.21 11.09
N GLU A 217 -12.69 -9.16 10.66
CA GLU A 217 -13.08 -8.31 9.54
C GLU A 217 -12.89 -8.94 8.16
N VAL A 218 -11.96 -9.90 8.04
CA VAL A 218 -11.69 -10.58 6.76
C VAL A 218 -12.88 -11.50 6.43
N PRO A 219 -13.52 -11.45 5.25
CA PRO A 219 -14.60 -12.38 4.89
C PRO A 219 -14.18 -13.86 4.88
N ASP A 220 -15.05 -14.74 5.40
CA ASP A 220 -14.81 -16.20 5.39
C ASP A 220 -14.52 -16.73 3.99
N ALA A 221 -15.25 -16.25 2.98
CA ALA A 221 -15.09 -16.66 1.59
C ALA A 221 -13.68 -16.38 1.02
N TRP A 222 -12.91 -15.49 1.65
CA TRP A 222 -11.53 -15.20 1.25
C TRP A 222 -10.51 -16.13 1.92
N LEU A 223 -10.92 -16.86 2.96
CA LEU A 223 -10.11 -17.83 3.71
C LEU A 223 -10.56 -19.29 3.47
N THR A 224 -11.72 -19.50 2.86
CA THR A 224 -12.19 -20.83 2.46
C THR A 224 -11.21 -21.47 1.48
N ASP A 225 -10.97 -22.78 1.67
CA ASP A 225 -10.05 -23.60 0.89
C ASP A 225 -8.59 -23.13 0.92
N GLU A 226 -8.20 -22.29 1.90
CA GLU A 226 -6.81 -21.91 2.10
C GLU A 226 -5.95 -23.16 2.42
N PRO A 227 -4.94 -23.49 1.59
CA PRO A 227 -4.15 -24.69 1.77
C PRO A 227 -3.46 -24.75 3.14
N GLY A 228 -3.58 -25.89 3.81
CA GLY A 228 -2.97 -26.11 5.13
C GLY A 228 -3.91 -25.85 6.32
N PHE A 229 -5.14 -25.39 6.08
CA PHE A 229 -6.14 -25.16 7.14
C PHE A 229 -7.45 -25.87 6.84
N ALA A 230 -8.12 -26.38 7.88
CA ALA A 230 -9.42 -27.04 7.77
C ALA A 230 -10.57 -26.06 7.49
N GLY A 231 -10.35 -24.76 7.72
CA GLY A 231 -11.32 -23.72 7.39
C GLY A 231 -10.93 -22.32 7.88
N PRO A 232 -11.79 -21.32 7.64
CA PRO A 232 -11.50 -19.91 7.94
C PRO A 232 -11.09 -19.65 9.39
N GLY A 233 -11.71 -20.33 10.36
CA GLY A 233 -11.38 -20.16 11.78
C GLY A 233 -9.94 -20.56 12.12
N GLU A 234 -9.44 -21.66 11.56
CA GLU A 234 -8.06 -22.10 11.78
C GLU A 234 -7.06 -21.17 11.07
N ALA A 235 -7.39 -20.71 9.85
CA ALA A 235 -6.59 -19.73 9.15
C ALA A 235 -6.46 -18.42 9.95
N ARG A 236 -7.56 -17.90 10.52
CA ARG A 236 -7.52 -16.71 11.40
C ARG A 236 -6.65 -16.95 12.62
N ALA A 237 -6.82 -18.08 13.30
CA ALA A 237 -6.02 -18.43 14.48
C ALA A 237 -4.53 -18.44 14.15
N ALA A 238 -4.13 -18.98 12.98
CA ALA A 238 -2.74 -18.97 12.54
C ALA A 238 -2.18 -17.55 12.32
N TYR A 239 -2.95 -16.62 11.73
CA TYR A 239 -2.55 -15.22 11.63
C TYR A 239 -2.38 -14.56 13.02
N VAL A 240 -3.35 -14.77 13.91
CA VAL A 240 -3.31 -14.24 15.28
C VAL A 240 -2.10 -14.76 16.01
N ASP A 241 -1.85 -16.08 15.97
CA ASP A 241 -0.72 -16.72 16.65
C ASP A 241 0.62 -16.20 16.12
N TYR A 242 0.76 -16.09 14.80
CA TYR A 242 1.98 -15.59 14.19
C TYR A 242 2.25 -14.12 14.56
N LEU A 243 1.25 -13.25 14.42
CA LEU A 243 1.42 -11.81 14.69
C LEU A 243 1.62 -11.54 16.19
N ALA A 244 0.94 -12.28 17.07
CA ALA A 244 1.15 -12.22 18.51
C ALA A 244 2.57 -12.66 18.91
N ALA A 245 3.05 -13.78 18.34
CA ALA A 245 4.42 -14.24 18.57
C ALA A 245 5.45 -13.24 18.02
N ARG A 246 5.18 -12.67 16.85
CA ARG A 246 6.07 -11.69 16.22
C ARG A 246 6.17 -10.42 17.03
N VAL A 247 5.05 -9.81 17.47
CA VAL A 247 5.12 -8.59 18.28
C VAL A 247 5.82 -8.83 19.62
N ALA A 248 5.62 -10.00 20.24
CA ALA A 248 6.35 -10.39 21.45
C ALA A 248 7.88 -10.52 21.24
N ALA A 249 8.30 -10.79 20.01
CA ALA A 249 9.70 -10.89 19.60
C ALA A 249 10.25 -9.59 18.97
N SER A 250 9.60 -8.43 19.16
CA SER A 250 9.96 -7.18 18.48
C SER A 250 11.44 -6.83 18.55
N ALA A 251 12.03 -6.95 19.74
CA ALA A 251 13.45 -6.70 19.97
C ALA A 251 14.41 -7.48 19.05
N ALA A 252 13.98 -8.61 18.47
CA ALA A 252 14.78 -9.44 17.57
C ALA A 252 14.73 -9.00 16.10
N TRP A 253 13.66 -8.32 15.66
CA TRP A 253 13.46 -7.98 14.25
C TRP A 253 13.37 -6.48 13.95
N LEU A 254 13.36 -5.60 14.97
CA LEU A 254 13.31 -4.15 14.75
C LEU A 254 14.41 -3.71 13.78
N PRO A 255 14.05 -3.07 12.65
CA PRO A 255 15.05 -2.58 11.70
C PRO A 255 15.75 -1.36 12.28
N THR A 256 17.06 -1.43 12.50
CA THR A 256 17.86 -0.31 13.04
C THR A 256 18.85 0.28 12.06
N ASP A 257 19.01 -0.36 10.90
CA ASP A 257 19.98 0.03 9.89
C ASP A 257 19.27 0.77 8.76
N PHE A 258 19.33 2.10 8.79
CA PHE A 258 18.83 2.96 7.72
C PHE A 258 20.01 3.77 7.16
N PRO A 259 20.29 3.66 5.85
CA PRO A 259 21.35 4.43 5.23
C PRO A 259 21.04 5.93 5.36
N SER A 260 22.09 6.70 5.61
CA SER A 260 22.04 8.16 5.62
C SER A 260 21.65 8.71 4.23
N ARG A 261 21.27 10.00 4.19
CA ARG A 261 20.96 10.68 2.92
C ARG A 261 22.13 10.64 1.93
N GLU A 262 23.36 10.73 2.42
CA GLU A 262 24.56 10.68 1.58
C GLU A 262 24.79 9.29 1.00
N GLU A 263 24.59 8.24 1.80
CA GLU A 263 24.69 6.85 1.35
C GLU A 263 23.62 6.51 0.31
N LEU A 264 22.37 6.90 0.55
CA LEU A 264 21.28 6.72 -0.41
C LEU A 264 21.54 7.47 -1.73
N ALA A 265 21.99 8.72 -1.66
CA ALA A 265 22.32 9.50 -2.86
C ALA A 265 23.50 8.90 -3.64
N ALA A 266 24.50 8.36 -2.95
CA ALA A 266 25.62 7.67 -3.57
C ALA A 266 25.18 6.35 -4.25
N GLU A 267 24.32 5.56 -3.60
CA GLU A 267 23.75 4.34 -4.17
C GLU A 267 22.87 4.63 -5.40
N GLU A 268 22.03 5.66 -5.35
CA GLU A 268 21.22 6.11 -6.49
C GLU A 268 22.09 6.56 -7.65
N ALA A 269 23.14 7.36 -7.39
CA ALA A 269 24.08 7.79 -8.41
C ALA A 269 24.78 6.60 -9.08
N LEU A 270 25.20 5.60 -8.29
CA LEU A 270 25.77 4.35 -8.80
C LEU A 270 24.77 3.56 -9.64
N ARG A 271 23.51 3.45 -9.19
CA ARG A 271 22.44 2.74 -9.91
C ARG A 271 22.08 3.43 -11.22
N ALA A 272 22.00 4.76 -11.22
CA ALA A 272 21.78 5.57 -12.42
C ALA A 272 22.93 5.41 -13.41
N ALA A 273 24.18 5.48 -12.94
CA ALA A 273 25.38 5.27 -13.76
C ALA A 273 25.40 3.86 -14.37
N LYS A 274 25.08 2.81 -13.59
CA LYS A 274 24.99 1.42 -14.08
C LYS A 274 23.90 1.26 -15.15
N THR A 275 22.73 1.85 -14.92
CA THR A 275 21.61 1.85 -15.88
C THR A 275 22.01 2.56 -17.18
N GLN A 276 22.70 3.70 -17.08
CA GLN A 276 23.20 4.45 -18.23
C GLN A 276 24.31 3.70 -18.99
N GLN A 277 25.17 2.96 -18.28
CA GLN A 277 26.18 2.09 -18.88
C GLN A 277 25.56 0.91 -19.65
N GLY A 278 24.51 0.29 -19.11
CA GLY A 278 23.79 -0.84 -19.72
C GLY A 278 22.88 -0.46 -20.90
N ARG A 279 22.56 0.83 -21.10
CA ARG A 279 21.72 1.27 -22.23
C ARG A 279 22.39 1.04 -23.60
N PRO A 280 21.65 0.67 -24.65
CA PRO A 280 22.16 0.66 -26.02
C PRO A 280 22.67 2.05 -26.45
N LYS A 281 23.74 2.13 -27.26
CA LYS A 281 24.40 3.41 -27.64
C LYS A 281 23.45 4.48 -28.20
N TRP A 282 22.39 4.07 -28.89
CA TRP A 282 21.37 4.98 -29.46
C TRP A 282 20.43 5.60 -28.41
N LEU A 283 20.29 4.96 -27.24
CA LEU A 283 19.46 5.41 -26.11
C LEU A 283 20.27 6.26 -25.11
N LYS A 284 21.61 6.28 -25.21
CA LYS A 284 22.49 7.11 -24.37
C LYS A 284 22.56 8.58 -24.81
N ARG A 285 22.02 8.92 -25.98
CA ARG A 285 22.06 10.26 -26.58
C ARG A 285 20.69 10.90 -26.76
N VAL A 286 19.64 10.36 -26.12
CA VAL A 286 18.34 11.01 -26.11
C VAL A 286 18.42 12.19 -25.13
N PRO A 287 18.24 13.45 -25.58
CA PRO A 287 18.20 14.59 -24.68
C PRO A 287 17.03 14.43 -23.71
N ASP A 288 17.24 14.80 -22.46
CA ASP A 288 16.16 14.91 -21.49
C ASP A 288 15.15 15.96 -21.99
N LEU A 289 13.97 15.52 -22.41
CA LEU A 289 12.90 16.40 -22.90
C LEU A 289 12.08 17.02 -21.75
N HIS A 290 12.36 16.67 -20.49
CA HIS A 290 11.67 17.23 -19.32
C HIS A 290 12.31 18.52 -18.76
N GLY A 291 13.32 19.07 -19.46
CA GLY A 291 14.03 20.29 -19.04
C GLY A 291 14.07 21.41 -20.09
N LYS A 292 13.07 21.56 -20.97
CA LYS A 292 13.00 22.77 -21.79
C LYS A 292 12.55 23.95 -20.92
N PRO A 293 13.26 25.10 -20.92
CA PRO A 293 12.69 26.32 -20.34
C PRO A 293 11.38 26.64 -21.06
N ALA A 294 10.40 27.18 -20.31
CA ALA A 294 9.13 27.61 -20.86
C ALA A 294 9.39 28.47 -22.09
N ALA A 295 8.72 28.16 -23.21
CA ALA A 295 8.74 29.03 -24.38
C ALA A 295 8.26 30.42 -23.92
N GLU A 296 9.11 31.44 -24.05
CA GLU A 296 8.67 32.82 -23.95
C GLU A 296 7.55 33.01 -24.97
N GLN A 297 6.33 33.21 -24.48
CA GLN A 297 5.22 33.63 -25.32
C GLN A 297 5.46 35.10 -25.67
N ASP A 298 5.93 35.33 -26.88
CA ASP A 298 5.90 36.64 -27.51
C ASP A 298 4.44 36.99 -27.83
N TRP A 299 3.87 37.90 -27.03
CA TRP A 299 2.51 38.41 -27.18
C TRP A 299 2.40 39.56 -28.20
N SER A 300 3.45 39.86 -28.97
CA SER A 300 3.46 41.00 -29.89
C SER A 300 2.63 40.81 -31.19
N ALA A 301 1.97 39.67 -31.37
CA ALA A 301 1.16 39.42 -32.57
C ALA A 301 -0.37 39.66 -32.42
N HIS A 302 -0.87 40.01 -31.22
CA HIS A 302 -2.31 40.24 -31.01
C HIS A 302 -2.61 41.48 -30.18
N LEU A 303 -2.11 42.63 -30.61
CA LEU A 303 -2.73 43.93 -30.35
C LEU A 303 -2.69 44.73 -31.65
N GLY A 304 -3.88 45.09 -32.15
CA GLY A 304 -4.01 46.21 -33.08
C GLY A 304 -3.76 47.54 -32.38
#